data_AF-A0A954YIL0-F1
#
_entry.id   AF-A0A954YIL0-F1
#
_cell.length_a   1.000
_cell.length_b   1.000
_cell.length_c   1.000
_cell.angle_alpha   90.00
_cell.angle_beta   90.00
_cell.angle_gamma   90.00
#
_symmetry.space_group_name_H-M   'P 1'
#
loop_
_entity.id
_entity.type
_entity.pdbx_description
1 polymer ?
#
loop_
_entity_poly.entity_id
_entity_poly.type
_entity_poly.pdbx_seq_one_letter_code
_entity_poly.pdbx_strand_id
1 'polypeptide(L)'
;MSAERIVWENQEKSRRVEMVLDFVTKSGHLHLSSIRPISVSFYRPGTKSVERTIHVHTETGRRLLRRQYLASCDAQATLDHAIHTQRTLRDELTISMAV
;
A
#
# COMPACT_ATOMS: atom_id res chain seq x y z
N MET A 1 7.25 -15.69 5.88
CA MET A 1 6.16 -14.90 5.27
C MET A 1 6.25 -13.51 5.86
N SER A 2 6.33 -12.49 5.02
CA SER A 2 6.51 -11.10 5.47
C SER A 2 5.27 -10.30 5.12
N ALA A 3 4.86 -9.39 6.00
CA ALA A 3 3.71 -8.54 5.79
C ALA A 3 4.16 -7.08 5.88
N GLU A 4 3.83 -6.27 4.87
CA GLU A 4 4.18 -4.85 4.82
C GLU A 4 2.93 -3.98 4.69
N ARG A 5 2.96 -2.84 5.35
CA ARG A 5 1.86 -1.87 5.30
C ARG A 5 2.20 -0.77 4.30
N ILE A 6 1.35 -0.63 3.29
CA ILE A 6 1.52 0.34 2.22
C ILE A 6 0.36 1.33 2.17
N VAL A 7 0.63 2.48 1.56
CA VAL A 7 -0.38 3.47 1.19
C VAL A 7 -0.37 3.58 -0.33
N TRP A 8 -1.53 3.37 -0.94
CA TRP A 8 -1.76 3.58 -2.36
C TRP A 8 -2.60 4.83 -2.57
N GLU A 9 -2.05 5.82 -3.27
CA GLU A 9 -2.78 7.02 -3.65
C GLU A 9 -3.48 6.82 -4.99
N ASN A 10 -4.79 7.06 -5.01
CA ASN A 10 -5.60 7.08 -6.21
C ASN A 10 -6.05 8.51 -6.47
N GLN A 11 -5.25 9.23 -7.26
CA GLN A 11 -5.46 10.64 -7.57
C GLN A 11 -6.78 10.88 -8.31
N GLU A 12 -7.16 10.00 -9.24
CA GLU A 12 -8.42 10.10 -10.00
C GLU A 12 -9.65 10.12 -9.07
N LYS A 13 -9.55 9.43 -7.93
CA LYS A 13 -10.63 9.34 -6.94
C LYS A 13 -10.36 10.18 -5.67
N SER A 14 -9.35 11.04 -5.67
CA SER A 14 -8.95 11.89 -4.53
C SER A 14 -8.92 11.14 -3.20
N ARG A 15 -8.31 9.95 -3.19
CA ARG A 15 -8.29 9.08 -2.02
C ARG A 15 -6.94 8.41 -1.84
N ARG A 16 -6.61 8.09 -0.60
CA ARG A 16 -5.55 7.16 -0.22
C ARG A 16 -6.15 5.89 0.35
N VAL A 17 -5.57 4.76 0.01
CA VAL A 17 -5.98 3.45 0.48
C VAL A 17 -4.82 2.82 1.23
N GLU A 18 -5.06 2.47 2.49
CA GLU A 18 -4.09 1.79 3.32
C GLU A 18 -4.31 0.28 3.24
N MET A 19 -3.24 -0.48 3.01
CA MET A 19 -3.32 -1.91 2.76
C MET A 19 -2.16 -2.64 3.44
N VAL A 20 -2.40 -3.90 3.84
CA VAL A 20 -1.33 -4.84 4.18
C VAL A 20 -1.10 -5.76 3.00
N LEU A 21 0.15 -5.87 2.56
CA LEU A 21 0.59 -6.82 1.54
C LEU A 21 1.37 -7.93 2.21
N ASP A 22 0.97 -9.18 1.97
CA ASP A 22 1.77 -10.33 2.39
C ASP A 22 2.60 -10.83 1.21
N PHE A 23 3.85 -11.16 1.47
CA PHE A 23 4.79 -11.68 0.48
C PHE A 23 5.47 -12.95 0.97
N VAL A 24 5.86 -13.77 0.00
CA VAL A 24 6.71 -14.94 0.19
C VAL A 24 7.84 -14.88 -0.83
N THR A 25 9.07 -15.05 -0.38
CA THR A 25 10.21 -15.18 -1.27
C THR A 25 10.27 -16.61 -1.80
N LYS A 26 10.26 -16.79 -3.13
CA LYS A 26 10.49 -18.08 -3.79
C LYS A 26 11.52 -17.89 -4.89
N SER A 27 12.55 -18.74 -4.90
CA SER A 27 13.61 -18.71 -5.91
C SER A 27 14.27 -17.33 -6.08
N GLY A 28 14.43 -16.58 -4.99
CA GLY A 28 15.00 -15.22 -5.01
C GLY A 28 14.03 -14.11 -5.44
N HIS A 29 12.80 -14.44 -5.83
CA HIS A 29 11.78 -13.48 -6.21
C HIS A 29 10.74 -13.28 -5.11
N LEU A 30 10.24 -12.06 -4.96
CA LEU A 30 9.15 -11.74 -4.04
C LEU A 30 7.81 -12.02 -4.72
N HIS A 31 7.04 -12.94 -4.15
CA HIS A 31 5.70 -13.25 -4.62
C HIS A 31 4.67 -12.64 -3.69
N LEU A 32 3.82 -11.77 -4.24
CA LEU A 32 2.64 -11.27 -3.54
C LEU A 32 1.70 -12.44 -3.25
N SER A 33 1.47 -12.71 -1.97
CA SER A 33 0.58 -13.76 -1.49
C SER A 33 -0.81 -13.23 -1.18
N SER A 34 -0.90 -12.01 -0.63
CA SER A 34 -2.19 -11.42 -0.27
C SER A 34 -2.15 -9.90 -0.27
N ILE A 35 -3.30 -9.27 -0.52
CA ILE A 35 -3.54 -7.82 -0.41
C ILE A 35 -4.75 -7.63 0.50
N ARG A 36 -4.59 -6.92 1.61
CA ARG A 36 -5.65 -6.67 2.59
C ARG A 36 -5.86 -5.17 2.78
N PRO A 37 -6.86 -4.57 2.10
CA PRO A 37 -7.25 -3.19 2.37
C PRO A 37 -7.79 -3.02 3.78
N ILE A 38 -7.31 -1.98 4.48
CA ILE A 38 -7.60 -1.70 5.88
C ILE A 38 -8.48 -0.46 6.00
N SER A 39 -8.12 0.60 5.27
CA SER A 39 -8.81 1.89 5.34
C SER A 39 -8.73 2.63 4.02
N VAL A 40 -9.69 3.54 3.81
CA VAL A 40 -9.70 4.51 2.71
C VAL A 40 -9.87 5.89 3.33
N SER A 41 -8.93 6.78 3.08
CA SER A 41 -9.10 8.21 3.41
C SER A 41 -9.38 9.02 2.16
N PHE A 42 -10.34 9.93 2.26
CA PHE A 42 -10.70 10.87 1.19
C PHE A 42 -10.08 12.23 1.50
N TYR A 43 -9.50 12.84 0.48
CA TYR A 43 -8.94 14.18 0.57
C TYR A 43 -10.02 15.22 0.23
N ARG A 44 -9.98 16.36 0.94
CA ARG A 44 -10.81 17.50 0.56
C ARG A 44 -10.35 18.04 -0.81
N PRO A 45 -11.25 18.26 -1.78
CA PRO A 45 -10.88 18.76 -3.10
C PRO A 45 -10.01 20.02 -3.04
N GLY A 46 -8.96 20.07 -3.86
CA GLY A 46 -8.03 21.21 -3.91
C GLY A 46 -7.03 21.28 -2.75
N THR A 47 -7.08 20.37 -1.77
CA THR A 47 -6.13 20.29 -0.66
C THR A 47 -5.62 18.86 -0.49
N LYS A 48 -4.45 18.68 0.13
CA LYS A 48 -3.96 17.34 0.52
C LYS A 48 -4.46 16.91 1.91
N SER A 49 -5.42 17.63 2.46
CA SER A 49 -5.95 17.38 3.80
C SER A 49 -6.98 16.26 3.77
N VAL A 50 -6.84 15.30 4.67
CA VAL A 50 -7.81 14.22 4.84
C VAL A 50 -9.08 14.77 5.44
N GLU A 51 -10.20 14.58 4.74
CA GLU A 51 -11.53 14.97 5.19
C GLU A 51 -12.19 13.86 6.02
N ARG A 52 -12.02 12.62 5.58
CA ARG A 52 -12.70 11.45 6.14
C ARG A 52 -11.85 10.21 5.98
N THR A 53 -11.89 9.31 6.95
CA THR A 53 -11.36 7.94 6.83
C THR A 53 -12.45 6.91 7.09
N ILE A 54 -12.51 5.87 6.26
CA ILE A 54 -13.43 4.73 6.40
C ILE A 54 -12.60 3.47 6.54
N HIS A 55 -12.89 2.66 7.55
CA HIS A 55 -12.29 1.34 7.70
C HIS A 55 -13.01 0.30 6.81
N VAL A 56 -12.23 -0.58 6.19
CA VAL A 56 -12.72 -1.57 5.24
C VAL A 56 -12.91 -2.93 5.93
N HIS A 57 -14.12 -3.15 6.44
CA HIS A 57 -14.47 -4.38 7.14
C HIS A 57 -15.21 -5.40 6.27
N THR A 58 -15.84 -4.96 5.18
CA THR A 58 -16.63 -5.85 4.32
C THR A 58 -15.78 -6.55 3.28
N GLU A 59 -16.08 -7.82 3.01
CA GLU A 59 -15.36 -8.60 2.00
C GLU A 59 -15.54 -8.00 0.60
N THR A 60 -16.73 -7.51 0.28
CA THR A 60 -16.99 -6.81 -0.98
C THR A 60 -16.11 -5.57 -1.14
N GLY A 61 -15.95 -4.76 -0.09
CA GLY A 61 -15.09 -3.57 -0.12
C GLY A 61 -13.62 -3.94 -0.30
N ARG A 62 -13.14 -4.97 0.42
CA ARG A 62 -11.78 -5.49 0.28
C ARG A 62 -11.51 -6.00 -1.13
N ARG A 63 -12.42 -6.79 -1.69
CA ARG A 63 -12.32 -7.33 -3.05
C ARG A 63 -12.28 -6.23 -4.11
N LEU A 64 -13.12 -5.21 -3.97
CA LEU A 64 -13.18 -4.09 -4.91
C LEU A 64 -11.86 -3.28 -4.89
N LEU A 65 -11.39 -2.89 -3.71
CA LEU A 65 -10.15 -2.12 -3.59
C LEU A 65 -8.93 -2.92 -4.04
N ARG A 66 -8.88 -4.22 -3.72
CA ARG A 66 -7.83 -5.13 -4.21
C ARG A 66 -7.77 -5.15 -5.74
N ARG A 67 -8.93 -5.30 -6.41
CA ARG A 67 -9.00 -5.32 -7.87
C ARG A 67 -8.52 -4.00 -8.47
N GLN A 68 -8.92 -2.88 -7.89
CA GLN A 68 -8.51 -1.56 -8.37
C GLN A 68 -7.02 -1.32 -8.18
N TYR A 69 -6.46 -1.73 -7.04
CA TYR A 69 -5.01 -1.65 -6.79
C TYR A 69 -4.22 -2.47 -7.82
N LEU A 70 -4.63 -3.74 -8.02
CA LEU A 70 -4.00 -4.61 -9.02
C LEU A 70 -4.11 -4.07 -10.44
N ALA A 71 -5.25 -3.47 -10.81
CA ALA A 71 -5.44 -2.87 -12.13
C ALA A 71 -4.58 -1.61 -12.32
N SER A 72 -4.23 -0.90 -11.24
CA SER A 72 -3.33 0.26 -11.30
C SER A 72 -1.85 -0.09 -11.21
N CYS A 73 -1.51 -1.33 -10.79
CA CYS A 73 -0.14 -1.78 -10.74
C CYS A 73 0.22 -2.42 -12.08
N ASP A 74 1.20 -1.87 -12.80
CA ASP A 74 1.96 -2.70 -13.73
C ASP A 74 2.68 -3.75 -12.88
N ALA A 75 2.25 -5.00 -13.04
CA ALA A 75 2.28 -6.05 -12.01
C ALA A 75 3.68 -6.47 -11.52
N GLN A 76 4.76 -6.00 -12.15
CA GLN A 76 6.14 -6.38 -11.81
C GLN A 76 6.99 -5.19 -11.34
N ALA A 77 6.91 -4.04 -12.01
CA ALA A 77 7.72 -2.87 -11.66
C ALA A 77 7.30 -2.22 -10.32
N THR A 78 6.01 -2.28 -9.98
CA THR A 78 5.47 -1.56 -8.82
C THR A 78 5.78 -2.25 -7.49
N LEU A 79 5.92 -3.59 -7.51
CA LEU A 79 6.10 -4.38 -6.30
C LEU A 79 7.53 -4.29 -5.75
N ASP A 80 8.51 -4.46 -6.63
CA ASP A 80 9.93 -4.35 -6.27
C ASP A 80 10.28 -2.90 -5.88
N HIS A 81 9.73 -1.91 -6.59
CA HIS A 81 9.90 -0.49 -6.25
C HIS A 81 9.27 -0.13 -4.89
N ALA A 82 8.06 -0.60 -4.59
CA ALA A 82 7.41 -0.32 -3.30
C ALA A 82 8.18 -0.92 -2.11
N ILE A 83 8.71 -2.13 -2.26
CA ILE A 83 9.48 -2.79 -1.20
C ILE A 83 10.86 -2.17 -1.06
N HIS A 84 11.52 -1.80 -2.17
CA HIS A 84 12.82 -1.14 -2.11
C HIS A 84 12.70 0.24 -1.47
N THR A 85 11.71 1.05 -1.90
CA THR A 85 11.44 2.38 -1.32
C THR A 85 11.20 2.29 0.19
N GLN A 86 10.43 1.31 0.67
CA GLN A 86 10.18 1.19 2.10
C GLN A 86 11.36 0.63 2.91
N ARG A 87 12.18 -0.25 2.33
CA ARG A 87 13.43 -0.70 2.97
C ARG A 87 14.43 0.45 3.11
N THR A 88 14.60 1.25 2.06
CA THR A 88 15.44 2.45 2.10
C THR A 88 14.95 3.44 3.17
N LEU A 89 13.64 3.71 3.23
CA LEU A 89 13.06 4.58 4.27
C LEU A 89 13.27 4.03 5.70
N ARG A 90 13.19 2.71 5.88
CA ARG A 90 13.46 2.06 7.17
C ARG A 90 14.94 2.16 7.56
N ASP A 91 15.85 1.96 6.62
CA ASP A 91 17.29 2.04 6.87
C ASP A 91 17.71 3.49 7.20
N GLU A 92 17.14 4.49 6.51
CA GLU A 92 17.33 5.92 6.80
C GLU A 92 16.82 6.32 8.20
N LEU A 93 15.65 5.81 8.62
CA LEU A 93 15.12 6.02 9.97
C LEU A 93 15.99 5.37 11.05
N THR A 94 16.61 4.23 10.75
CA THR A 94 17.48 3.51 11.71
C THR A 94 18.82 4.24 11.90
N ILE A 95 19.35 4.87 10.85
CA ILE A 95 20.56 5.70 10.91
C ILE A 95 20.30 7.00 11.68
N SER A 96 19.14 7.62 11.52
CA SER A 96 18.79 8.88 12.21
C SER A 96 18.54 8.73 13.73
N MET A 97 18.30 7.51 14.23
CA MET A 97 18.10 7.24 15.66
C MET A 97 19.38 6.75 16.36
N ALA A 98 20.47 6.57 15.62
CA ALA A 98 21.76 6.09 16.13
C ALA A 98 22.81 7.21 16.28
N VAL A 99 22.42 8.48 16.11
CA VAL A 99 23.26 9.68 16.29
C VAL A 99 22.81 10.46 17.51
#